data_AF-A0A524PUQ4-F1
#
_entry.id   AF-A0A524PUQ4-F1
#
_cell.length_a   1.000
_cell.length_b   1.000
_cell.length_c   1.000
_cell.angle_alpha   90.00
_cell.angle_beta   90.00
_cell.angle_gamma   90.00
#
_symmetry.space_group_name_H-M   'P 1'
#
loop_
_entity.id
_entity.type
_entity.pdbx_description
1 polymer ?
#
loop_
_entity_poly.entity_id
_entity_poly.type
_entity_poly.pdbx_seq_one_letter_code
_entity_poly.pdbx_strand_id
1 'polypeptide(L)' 'TDRIAKYNQLLRIEEELGVMAKFSGRGVFFNIG' A
#
# COMPACT_ATOMS: atom_id res chain seq x y z
N THR A 1 9.81 5.81 15.47
CA THR A 1 10.18 4.52 14.85
C THR A 1 8.96 3.79 14.31
N ASP A 2 7.81 3.85 14.99
CA ASP A 2 6.56 3.15 14.63
C ASP A 2 6.03 3.44 13.22
N ARG A 3 6.08 4.71 12.79
CA ARG A 3 5.67 5.08 11.42
C ARG A 3 6.58 4.48 10.36
N ILE A 4 7.89 4.49 10.58
CA ILE A 4 8.88 3.93 9.65
C ILE A 4 8.72 2.42 9.55
N ALA A 5 8.51 1.74 10.68
CA ALA A 5 8.28 0.29 10.69
C ALA A 5 7.06 -0.11 9.85
N LYS A 6 5.96 0.67 9.95
CA LYS A 6 4.76 0.45 9.13
C LYS A 6 5.03 0.64 7.63
N TYR A 7 5.77 1.67 7.23
CA TYR A 7 6.14 1.86 5.83
C TYR A 7 7.04 0.73 5.31
N ASN A 8 8.04 0.31 6.10
CA ASN A 8 8.91 -0.80 5.72
C ASN A 8 8.15 -2.12 5.56
N GLN A 9 7.11 -2.33 6.37
CA GLN A 9 6.25 -3.50 6.22
C GLN A 9 5.42 -3.44 4.93
N LEU A 10 4.87 -2.27 4.57
CA LEU A 10 4.17 -2.08 3.29
C LEU A 10 5.10 -2.33 2.09
N LEU A 11 6.35 -1.85 2.16
CA LEU A 11 7.33 -2.06 1.10
C LEU A 11 7.64 -3.55 0.89
N ARG A 12 7.82 -4.32 1.98
CA ARG A 12 8.03 -5.78 1.89
C ARG A 12 6.82 -6.50 1.27
N ILE A 13 5.61 -6.11 1.65
CA ILE A 13 4.37 -6.69 1.10
C ILE A 13 4.26 -6.36 -0.40
N GLU A 14 4.63 -5.15 -0.81
CA GLU A 14 4.66 -4.76 -2.23
C GLU A 14 5.68 -5.59 -3.03
N GLU A 15 6.88 -5.79 -2.49
CA GLU A 15 7.91 -6.66 -3.09
C GLU A 15 7.44 -8.12 -3.19
N GLU A 16 6.80 -8.67 -2.15
CA GLU A 16 6.26 -10.04 -2.14
C GLU A 16 5.14 -10.23 -3.17
N LEU A 17 4.28 -9.23 -3.36
CA LEU A 17 3.20 -9.27 -4.33
C LEU A 17 3.69 -9.06 -5.77
N GLY A 18 4.83 -8.39 -5.97
CA GLY A 18 5.44 -8.16 -7.26
C GLY A 18 4.45 -7.60 -8.29
N VAL A 19 4.22 -8.33 -9.38
CA VAL A 19 3.30 -7.93 -10.46
C VAL A 19 1.83 -7.87 -10.04
N MET A 20 1.45 -8.50 -8.93
CA MET A 20 0.09 -8.47 -8.40
C MET A 20 -0.16 -7.26 -7.48
N ALA A 21 0.90 -6.53 -7.09
CA ALA A 21 0.75 -5.34 -6.26
C ALA A 21 -0.05 -4.27 -7.03
N LYS A 22 -1.02 -3.64 -6.35
CA LYS A 22 -1.85 -2.59 -6.95
C LYS A 22 -2.00 -1.41 -6.00
N PHE A 23 -1.56 -0.24 -6.45
CA PHE A 23 -1.81 1.03 -5.79
C PHE A 23 -2.97 1.77 -6.47
N SER A 24 -4.14 1.77 -5.83
CA SER A 24 -5.37 2.34 -6.40
C SER A 24 -5.45 3.88 -6.34
N GLY A 25 -4.47 4.57 -5.73
CA GLY A 25 -4.39 6.02 -5.68
C GLY A 25 -5.70 6.68 -5.23
N ARG A 26 -6.22 7.65 -6.00
CA ARG A 26 -7.51 8.30 -5.72
C ARG A 26 -8.73 7.38 -5.87
N GLY A 27 -8.59 6.25 -6.55
CA GLY A 27 -9.66 5.24 -6.68
C GLY A 27 -10.00 4.52 -5.38
N VAL A 28 -9.23 4.71 -4.30
CA VAL A 28 -9.55 4.16 -2.96
C VAL A 28 -10.71 4.88 -2.28
N PHE A 29 -11.04 6.10 -2.70
CA PHE A 29 -12.14 6.90 -2.13
C PHE A 29 -13.50 6.52 -2.76
N PHE A 30 -13.79 5.22 -2.81
CA PHE A 30 -15.02 4.68 -3.44
C PHE A 30 -16.32 5.08 -2.71
N ASN A 31 -16.20 5.60 -1.49
CA ASN A 31 -17.29 6.02 -0.63
C ASN A 31 -17.45 7.55 -0.55
N ILE A 32 -16.62 8.32 -1.26
CA ILE A 32 -16.75 9.78 -1.34
C ILE A 32 -17.50 10.09 -2.64
N GLY A 33 -18.84 10.06 -2.54
CA GLY A 33 -19.79 10.35 -3.61
C GLY A 33 -21.10 10.88 -3.05
#